data_AF-A0A1J3F0K0-F1
#
_entry.id   AF-A0A1J3F0K0-F1
#
_cell.length_a   1.000
_cell.length_b   1.000
_cell.length_c   1.000
_cell.angle_alpha   90.00
_cell.angle_beta   90.00
_cell.angle_gamma   90.00
#
_symmetry.space_group_name_H-M   'P 1'
#
loop_
_entity.id
_entity.type
_entity.pdbx_description
1 polymer ?
#
loop_
_entity_poly.entity_id
_entity_poly.type
_entity_poly.pdbx_seq_one_letter_code
_entity_poly.pdbx_strand_id
1 'polypeptide(L)'
;ARPEIPKLIHRWVSPHSLAYWYMYGGFRTSSGDIILRLKGSLEGVEKVVKALRAKSVECRVKKKGKVFWIGVQGTNSLCFWKLIELYVLEDLKDHLKPCSVSMEADGEEEEEEQSINFDTSTDHSNESFD
;
A
#
# COMPACT_ATOMS: atom_id res chain seq x y z
N ALA A 1 22.76 13.65 -3.01
CA ALA A 1 21.41 14.21 -2.78
C ALA A 1 20.57 13.18 -2.03
N ARG A 2 19.74 13.59 -1.06
CA ARG A 2 18.72 12.67 -0.51
C ARG A 2 17.54 12.63 -1.49
N PRO A 3 17.06 11.45 -1.89
CA PRO A 3 15.89 11.37 -2.75
C PRO A 3 14.66 11.92 -2.00
N GLU A 4 13.98 12.88 -2.61
CA GLU A 4 12.78 13.53 -2.08
C GLU A 4 11.59 13.28 -3.00
N ILE A 5 10.39 13.19 -2.42
CA ILE A 5 9.16 13.03 -3.19
C ILE A 5 8.85 14.36 -3.92
N PRO A 6 8.76 14.38 -5.26
CA PRO A 6 8.49 15.60 -6.00
C PRO A 6 7.12 16.21 -5.64
N LYS A 7 7.02 17.55 -5.70
CA LYS A 7 5.77 18.27 -5.41
C LYS A 7 4.58 17.81 -6.29
N LEU A 8 4.86 17.44 -7.54
CA LEU A 8 3.85 16.98 -8.52
C LEU A 8 3.80 15.45 -8.63
N ILE A 9 3.93 14.74 -7.51
CA ILE A 9 3.97 13.27 -7.48
C ILE A 9 2.78 12.62 -8.20
N HIS A 10 1.61 13.28 -8.24
CA HIS A 10 0.43 12.81 -8.97
C HIS A 10 0.70 12.46 -10.46
N ARG A 11 1.70 13.07 -11.10
CA ARG A 11 2.11 12.73 -12.48
C ARG A 11 2.80 11.38 -12.61
N TRP A 12 3.44 10.94 -11.53
CA TRP A 12 4.20 9.68 -11.45
C TRP A 12 3.39 8.54 -10.83
N VAL A 13 2.19 8.82 -10.32
CA VAL A 13 1.25 7.80 -9.83
C VAL A 13 0.38 7.32 -10.99
N SER A 14 0.99 6.92 -12.11
CA SER A 14 0.26 6.30 -13.23
C SER A 14 -0.07 4.84 -12.91
N PRO A 15 -1.10 4.23 -13.56
CA PRO A 15 -1.35 2.79 -13.44
C PRO A 15 -0.09 1.93 -13.66
N HIS A 16 0.71 2.28 -14.67
CA HIS A 16 1.96 1.60 -14.99
C HIS A 16 2.98 1.74 -13.86
N SER A 17 3.22 2.96 -13.39
CA SER A 17 4.16 3.20 -12.28
C SER A 17 3.73 2.52 -10.98
N LEU A 18 2.42 2.45 -10.72
CA LEU A 18 1.86 1.72 -9.57
C LEU A 18 2.07 0.20 -9.69
N ALA A 19 1.93 -0.36 -10.88
CA ALA A 19 2.20 -1.79 -11.12
C ALA A 19 3.65 -2.12 -10.78
N TYR A 20 4.61 -1.35 -11.30
CA TYR A 20 6.03 -1.54 -10.99
C TYR A 20 6.32 -1.31 -9.51
N TRP A 21 5.72 -0.30 -8.90
CA TRP A 21 5.91 -0.09 -7.47
C TRP A 21 5.38 -1.27 -6.65
N TYR A 22 4.24 -1.85 -7.02
CA TYR A 22 3.71 -3.02 -6.34
C TYR A 22 4.61 -4.25 -6.54
N MET A 23 5.00 -4.56 -7.78
CA MET A 23 5.83 -5.72 -8.10
C MET A 23 7.19 -5.74 -7.39
N TYR A 24 7.83 -4.58 -7.21
CA TYR A 24 9.20 -4.52 -6.68
C TYR A 24 9.30 -3.94 -5.26
N GLY A 25 8.29 -3.20 -4.81
CA GLY A 25 8.32 -2.46 -3.54
C GLY A 25 7.16 -2.79 -2.60
N GLY A 26 6.14 -3.49 -3.09
CA GLY A 26 5.00 -3.91 -2.31
C GLY A 26 4.95 -5.40 -2.06
N PHE A 27 3.94 -5.83 -1.33
CA PHE A 27 3.62 -7.22 -1.08
C PHE A 27 2.14 -7.35 -0.75
N ARG A 28 1.59 -8.54 -0.96
CA ARG A 28 0.24 -8.92 -0.56
C ARG A 28 0.30 -9.45 0.87
N THR A 29 -0.77 -9.32 1.64
CA THR A 29 -0.92 -10.03 2.92
C THR A 29 -1.77 -11.28 2.73
N SER A 30 -1.71 -12.21 3.68
CA SER A 30 -2.60 -13.38 3.77
C SER A 30 -4.09 -13.02 3.74
N SER A 31 -4.48 -11.83 4.24
CA SER A 31 -5.85 -11.29 4.14
C SER A 31 -6.23 -10.77 2.74
N GLY A 32 -5.29 -10.74 1.80
CA GLY A 32 -5.48 -10.14 0.47
C GLY A 32 -5.31 -8.61 0.45
N ASP A 33 -4.82 -8.01 1.52
CA ASP A 33 -4.49 -6.58 1.54
C ASP A 33 -3.19 -6.32 0.78
N ILE A 34 -3.04 -5.11 0.25
CA ILE A 34 -1.84 -4.69 -0.47
C ILE A 34 -1.07 -3.70 0.39
N ILE A 35 0.23 -3.90 0.54
CA ILE A 35 1.11 -2.97 1.24
C ILE A 35 2.17 -2.43 0.30
N LEU A 36 2.27 -1.09 0.22
CA LEU A 36 3.31 -0.39 -0.51
C LEU A 36 4.26 0.30 0.47
N ARG A 37 5.57 0.09 0.31
CA ARG A 37 6.60 0.72 1.15
C ARG A 37 7.14 1.98 0.50
N LEU A 38 7.21 3.06 1.27
CA LEU A 38 7.70 4.37 0.82
C LEU A 38 8.67 4.99 1.83
N LYS A 39 9.82 5.46 1.35
CA LYS A 39 10.70 6.35 2.13
C LYS A 39 10.46 7.79 1.69
N GLY A 40 10.37 8.71 2.63
CA GLY A 40 10.14 10.12 2.32
C GLY A 40 9.78 10.94 3.55
N SER A 41 9.37 12.18 3.33
CA SER A 41 8.75 13.02 4.36
C SER A 41 7.27 12.68 4.52
N LEU A 42 6.69 13.01 5.67
CA LEU A 42 5.25 12.87 5.92
C LEU A 42 4.42 13.62 4.85
N GLU A 43 4.78 14.86 4.54
CA GLU A 43 4.13 15.67 3.51
C GLU A 43 4.18 15.01 2.12
N GLY A 44 5.30 14.37 1.77
CA GLY A 44 5.44 13.65 0.51
C GLY A 44 4.52 12.42 0.45
N VAL A 45 4.42 11.68 1.55
CA VAL A 45 3.53 10.52 1.68
C VAL A 45 2.06 10.94 1.58
N GLU A 46 1.66 12.04 2.23
CA GLU A 46 0.30 12.59 2.13
C GLU A 46 -0.07 12.95 0.69
N LYS A 47 0.86 13.49 -0.10
CA LYS A 47 0.63 13.76 -1.53
C LYS A 47 0.43 12.49 -2.34
N VAL A 48 1.14 11.41 -2.01
CA VAL A 48 0.94 10.09 -2.64
C VAL A 48 -0.43 9.53 -2.31
N VAL A 49 -0.82 9.55 -1.03
CA VAL A 49 -2.14 9.08 -0.58
C VAL A 49 -3.25 9.89 -1.25
N LYS A 50 -3.11 11.21 -1.33
CA LYS A 50 -4.05 12.08 -2.03
C LYS A 50 -4.16 11.72 -3.53
N ALA A 51 -3.04 11.39 -4.18
CA ALA A 51 -3.04 10.97 -5.58
C ALA A 51 -3.70 9.59 -5.79
N LEU A 52 -3.55 8.66 -4.84
CA LEU A 52 -4.24 7.36 -4.85
C LEU A 52 -5.75 7.53 -4.61
N ARG A 53 -6.15 8.37 -3.66
CA ARG A 53 -7.56 8.69 -3.40
C ARG A 53 -8.23 9.34 -4.61
N ALA A 54 -7.53 10.18 -5.36
CA ALA A 54 -8.03 10.76 -6.62
C ALA A 54 -8.30 9.71 -7.72
N LYS A 55 -7.86 8.46 -7.51
CA LYS A 55 -8.13 7.29 -8.37
C LYS A 55 -9.09 6.30 -7.72
N SER A 56 -9.83 6.75 -6.71
CA SER A 56 -10.80 5.94 -5.97
C SER A 56 -10.20 4.74 -5.22
N VAL A 57 -8.93 4.85 -4.81
CA VAL A 57 -8.27 3.86 -3.93
C VAL A 57 -8.02 4.50 -2.57
N GLU A 58 -8.79 4.09 -1.57
CA GLU A 58 -8.57 4.53 -0.18
C GLU A 58 -7.42 3.74 0.45
N CYS A 59 -6.57 4.44 1.21
CA CYS A 59 -5.34 3.88 1.76
C CYS A 59 -5.18 4.28 3.23
N ARG A 60 -4.61 3.39 4.05
CA ARG A 60 -4.16 3.69 5.41
C ARG A 60 -2.64 3.82 5.44
N VAL A 61 -2.11 4.71 6.27
CA VAL A 61 -0.67 4.91 6.40
C VAL A 61 -0.23 4.56 7.81
N LYS A 62 0.85 3.77 7.90
CA LYS A 62 1.53 3.45 9.15
C LYS A 62 3.02 3.75 9.01
N LYS A 63 3.60 4.48 9.96
CA LYS A 63 5.05 4.73 9.97
C LYS A 63 5.77 3.62 10.73
N LYS A 64 6.73 2.96 10.11
CA LYS A 64 7.59 1.93 10.71
C LYS A 64 9.06 2.36 10.55
N GLY A 65 9.61 2.96 11.61
CA GLY A 65 10.96 3.54 11.59
C GLY A 65 11.07 4.68 10.57
N LYS A 66 11.93 4.50 9.56
CA LYS A 66 12.17 5.48 8.46
C LYS A 66 11.31 5.23 7.21
N VAL A 67 10.42 4.24 7.25
CA VAL A 67 9.59 3.81 6.12
C VAL A 67 8.12 3.99 6.47
N PHE A 68 7.35 4.48 5.51
CA PHE A 68 5.89 4.53 5.57
C PHE A 68 5.31 3.34 4.81
N TRP A 69 4.35 2.70 5.44
CA TRP A 69 3.61 1.55 4.91
C TRP A 69 2.24 2.08 4.53
N ILE A 70 1.92 2.02 3.23
CA ILE A 70 0.64 2.42 2.69
C ILE A 70 -0.14 1.13 2.45
N GLY A 71 -1.11 0.86 3.32
CA GLY A 71 -1.99 -0.29 3.23
C GLY A 71 -3.25 0.04 2.44
N VAL A 72 -3.55 -0.77 1.44
CA VAL A 72 -4.83 -0.79 0.71
C VAL A 72 -5.56 -2.04 1.17
N GLN A 73 -6.77 -1.87 1.72
CA GLN A 73 -7.45 -2.96 2.42
C GLN A 73 -8.80 -3.32 1.80
N GLY A 74 -9.15 -4.61 1.88
CA GLY A 74 -10.44 -5.15 1.46
C GLY A 74 -10.80 -4.82 0.00
N THR A 75 -11.97 -4.23 -0.22
CA THR A 75 -12.44 -3.89 -1.58
C THR A 75 -11.54 -2.88 -2.30
N ASN A 76 -10.81 -2.03 -1.57
CA ASN A 76 -9.85 -1.12 -2.18
C ASN A 76 -8.66 -1.87 -2.81
N SER A 77 -8.29 -3.03 -2.27
CA SER A 77 -7.21 -3.88 -2.84
C SER A 77 -7.61 -4.37 -4.22
N LEU A 78 -8.88 -4.78 -4.39
CA LEU A 78 -9.42 -5.17 -5.69
C LEU A 78 -9.50 -3.98 -6.66
N CYS A 79 -9.91 -2.81 -6.18
CA CYS A 79 -9.91 -1.59 -7.00
C CYS A 79 -8.49 -1.21 -7.46
N PHE A 80 -7.50 -1.34 -6.57
CA PHE A 80 -6.10 -1.12 -6.90
C PHE A 80 -5.60 -2.16 -7.92
N TRP A 81 -5.91 -3.44 -7.72
CA TRP A 81 -5.55 -4.49 -8.68
C TRP A 81 -6.09 -4.21 -10.08
N LYS A 82 -7.39 -3.91 -10.20
CA LYS A 82 -8.03 -3.56 -11.48
C LYS A 82 -7.37 -2.37 -12.18
N LEU A 83 -6.81 -1.44 -11.40
CA LEU A 83 -6.09 -0.29 -11.95
C LEU A 83 -4.78 -0.71 -12.63
N ILE A 84 -4.07 -1.70 -12.08
CA ILE A 84 -2.68 -2.02 -12.45
C ILE A 84 -2.53 -3.33 -13.23
N GLU A 85 -3.52 -4.23 -13.21
CA GLU A 85 -3.45 -5.61 -13.70
C GLU A 85 -2.91 -5.73 -15.13
N LEU A 86 -3.25 -4.80 -16.01
CA LEU A 86 -2.77 -4.77 -17.40
C LEU A 86 -1.26 -4.54 -17.55
N TYR A 87 -0.60 -4.08 -16.50
CA TYR A 87 0.83 -3.75 -16.48
C TYR A 87 1.63 -4.67 -15.55
N VAL A 88 0.96 -5.60 -14.86
CA VAL A 88 1.62 -6.64 -14.05
C VAL A 88 2.10 -7.75 -14.98
N LEU A 89 3.36 -8.17 -14.81
CA LEU A 89 3.93 -9.28 -15.56
C LEU A 89 3.16 -10.57 -15.27
N GLU A 90 2.87 -11.35 -16.31
CA GLU A 90 2.03 -12.56 -16.20
C GLU A 90 2.54 -13.51 -15.10
N ASP A 91 3.85 -13.75 -15.08
CA ASP A 91 4.51 -14.64 -14.10
C ASP A 91 4.40 -14.15 -12.65
N LEU A 92 4.08 -12.88 -12.42
CA LEU A 92 3.90 -12.31 -11.08
C LEU A 92 2.43 -12.19 -10.66
N LYS A 93 1.48 -12.44 -11.57
CA LYS A 93 0.06 -12.18 -11.28
C LYS A 93 -0.49 -13.04 -10.17
N ASP A 94 -0.19 -14.34 -10.17
CA ASP A 94 -0.76 -15.28 -9.21
C ASP A 94 -0.31 -14.97 -7.76
N HIS A 95 0.91 -14.47 -7.59
CA HIS A 95 1.44 -14.08 -6.28
C HIS A 95 0.90 -12.74 -5.77
N LEU A 96 0.59 -11.83 -6.69
CA LEU A 96 0.22 -10.44 -6.39
C LEU A 96 -1.29 -10.18 -6.39
N LYS A 97 -2.08 -11.06 -7.00
CA LYS A 97 -3.53 -10.89 -7.08
C LYS A 97 -4.15 -10.95 -5.68
N PRO A 98 -4.93 -9.94 -5.25
CA PRO A 98 -5.65 -9.98 -3.98
C PRO A 98 -6.60 -11.19 -3.94
N CYS A 99 -6.65 -11.88 -2.80
CA CYS A 99 -7.68 -12.89 -2.59
C CYS A 99 -9.06 -12.21 -2.62
N SER A 100 -9.88 -12.53 -3.63
CA SER A 100 -11.31 -12.41 -3.46
C SER A 100 -11.70 -13.47 -2.46
N VAL A 101 -12.35 -13.09 -1.35
CA VAL A 101 -12.90 -14.07 -0.42
C VAL A 101 -13.88 -14.96 -1.18
N SER A 102 -13.42 -16.12 -1.61
CA SER A 102 -14.21 -17.32 -1.79
C SER A 102 -13.64 -18.28 -0.77
N MET A 103 -14.45 -18.61 0.23
CA MET A 103 -14.17 -19.63 1.23
C MET A 103 -13.80 -20.92 0.49
N GLU A 104 -12.53 -21.21 0.29
CA GLU A 104 -12.05 -22.58 0.09
C GLU A 104 -10.65 -22.62 0.70
N ALA A 105 -10.54 -23.37 1.80
CA ALA A 105 -9.27 -23.67 2.44
C ALA A 105 -8.57 -24.76 1.63
N ASP A 106 -7.32 -24.54 1.21
CA ASP A 106 -6.35 -25.63 1.14
C ASP A 106 -4.92 -25.08 1.28
N GLY A 107 -4.10 -25.85 1.98
CA GLY A 107 -2.94 -25.39 2.72
C GLY A 107 -1.65 -25.11 1.96
N GLU A 108 -0.80 -24.38 2.70
CA GLU A 108 0.68 -24.33 2.70
C GLU A 108 1.40 -23.64 1.54
N GLU A 109 1.79 -22.37 1.77
CA GLU A 109 3.19 -21.92 1.79
C GLU A 109 3.33 -20.83 2.88
N GLU A 110 4.06 -21.17 3.95
CA GLU A 110 4.34 -20.26 5.07
C GLU A 110 5.46 -19.28 4.66
N GLU A 111 5.07 -18.10 4.17
CA GLU A 111 5.84 -16.89 4.43
C GLU A 111 5.16 -16.19 5.61
N GLU A 112 5.91 -15.88 6.68
CA GLU A 112 5.41 -15.21 7.89
C GLU A 112 4.89 -13.79 7.59
N GLU A 113 3.73 -13.70 6.96
CA GLU A 113 3.01 -12.47 6.70
C GLU A 113 2.20 -12.12 7.94
N GLN A 114 2.87 -11.44 8.86
CA GLN A 114 2.23 -10.82 10.02
C GLN A 114 1.02 -10.02 9.53
N SER A 115 -0.17 -10.39 9.97
CA SER A 115 -1.40 -9.64 9.75
C SER A 115 -1.25 -8.27 10.40
N ILE A 116 -1.02 -7.24 9.58
CA ILE A 116 -0.78 -5.89 10.11
C ILE A 116 -2.11 -5.25 10.43
N ASN A 117 -2.39 -5.14 11.72
CA ASN A 117 -3.51 -4.35 12.19
C ASN A 117 -3.23 -2.84 11.97
N PHE A 118 -4.12 -2.19 11.23
CA PHE A 118 -4.18 -0.75 11.00
C PHE A 118 -5.24 -0.07 11.89
N ASP A 119 -5.65 -0.70 12.99
CA ASP A 119 -6.59 -0.08 13.93
C ASP A 119 -6.03 1.21 14.51
N THR A 120 -6.93 2.20 14.57
CA THR A 120 -6.67 3.59 14.91
C THR A 120 -6.05 3.71 16.30
N SER A 121 -4.88 4.32 16.38
CA SER A 121 -4.40 4.97 17.60
C SER A 121 -4.03 6.39 17.23
N THR A 122 -5.04 7.26 17.27
CA THR A 122 -4.83 8.71 17.36
C THR A 122 -4.62 9.01 18.82
N ASP A 123 -3.37 9.12 19.26
CA ASP A 123 -3.05 9.84 20.50
C ASP A 123 -2.32 11.12 20.14
N HIS A 124 -3.07 12.21 20.18
CA HIS A 124 -2.52 13.55 20.28
C HIS A 124 -1.98 13.70 21.71
N SER A 125 -0.65 13.66 21.87
CA SER A 125 -0.02 14.07 23.11
C SER A 125 -0.12 15.60 23.26
N ASN A 126 -1.07 16.03 24.11
CA ASN A 126 -1.09 17.36 24.68
C ASN A 126 -0.02 17.41 25.79
N GLU A 127 1.14 18.00 25.51
CA GLU A 127 2.08 18.40 26.56
C GLU A 127 1.72 19.82 27.01
N SER A 128 1.01 19.91 28.13
CA SER A 128 0.94 21.12 28.97
C SER A 128 2.08 21.07 29.98
N PHE A 129 2.99 22.03 29.89
CA PHE A 129 3.98 22.35 30.93
C PHE A 129 3.32 23.27 31.97
N ASP A 130 3.40 22.89 33.24
CA ASP A 130 3.44 23.82 34.39
C ASP A 130 4.87 23.79 34.96
#